data_AF-A0A1H0YS06-F1
#
_entry.id   AF-A0A1H0YS06-F1
#
_cell.length_a   1.000
_cell.length_b   1.000
_cell.length_c   1.000
_cell.angle_alpha   90.00
_cell.angle_beta   90.00
_cell.angle_gamma   90.00
#
_symmetry.space_group_name_H-M   'P 1'
#
loop_
_entity.id
_entity.type
_entity.pdbx_description
1 polymer ?
#
loop_
_entity_poly.entity_id
_entity_poly.type
_entity_poly.pdbx_seq_one_letter_code
_entity_poly.pdbx_strand_id
1 'polypeptide(L)'
;MSPLNRVIHGQTRFMNVTSTFNSTAILAYNNTTEAKAGSIARDSEQAAGKSKNDDSLSLSKTAADYSGSIAGNAPFFPVRPGMNADALVLGVTQPGAVSSSTGKTFDEVAIDARKRMDQKYAQMKTGDMPYTGSAEDRNALMGDLDRRSLNAVARNQGGQFSKDEQDAAKALMQQQARLASGYFSGPDDQKKYWKDPFANDPVGRAKAALNFLDKMSPEEKNTPQWLSQHLTLANALNQYANGSKDSTDTGKQTGHFHNLAEILAGVDTDPGASKNPQYEQINNAGNAMMDRIKALMPATQ
;
A
#
# COMPACT_ATOMS: atom_id res chain seq x y z
N MET A 1 -11.17 60.01 -41.55
CA MET A 1 -9.88 59.72 -40.88
C MET A 1 -10.12 59.74 -39.38
N SER A 2 -9.48 58.80 -38.67
CA SER A 2 -9.54 58.51 -37.22
C SER A 2 -10.67 57.58 -36.73
N PRO A 3 -10.34 56.32 -36.36
CA PRO A 3 -11.27 55.34 -35.78
C PRO A 3 -11.26 55.39 -34.23
N LEU A 4 -12.41 55.10 -33.63
CA LEU A 4 -12.57 54.90 -32.18
C LEU A 4 -12.23 53.46 -31.80
N ASN A 5 -11.20 53.36 -30.97
CA ASN A 5 -10.59 52.15 -30.41
C ASN A 5 -11.57 51.46 -29.44
N ARG A 6 -12.14 50.30 -29.83
CA ARG A 6 -12.98 49.49 -28.94
C ARG A 6 -12.10 48.43 -28.27
N VAL A 7 -11.79 48.66 -26.99
CA VAL A 7 -11.08 47.72 -26.11
C VAL A 7 -11.94 46.46 -25.93
N ILE A 8 -11.47 45.33 -26.48
CA ILE A 8 -12.02 44.01 -26.21
C ILE A 8 -11.48 43.55 -24.85
N HIS A 9 -12.30 43.63 -23.81
CA HIS A 9 -12.04 42.93 -22.57
C HIS A 9 -12.35 41.45 -22.79
N GLY A 10 -11.30 40.66 -23.03
CA GLY A 10 -11.36 39.20 -22.93
C GLY A 10 -11.64 38.81 -21.48
N GLN A 11 -12.89 38.49 -21.16
CA GLN A 11 -13.20 37.77 -19.94
C GLN A 11 -12.59 36.36 -20.05
N THR A 12 -11.49 36.15 -19.34
CA THR A 12 -11.00 34.84 -18.96
C THR A 12 -12.11 34.16 -18.17
N ARG A 13 -12.85 33.25 -18.82
CA ARG A 13 -13.72 32.32 -18.09
C ARG A 13 -12.81 31.39 -17.29
N PHE A 14 -12.69 31.66 -15.99
CA PHE A 14 -12.25 30.65 -15.05
C PHE A 14 -13.26 29.50 -15.10
N MET A 15 -12.87 28.39 -15.71
CA MET A 15 -13.59 27.13 -15.54
C MET A 15 -13.49 26.78 -14.05
N ASN A 16 -14.61 26.96 -13.35
CA ASN A 16 -14.78 26.49 -12.00
C ASN A 16 -14.86 24.96 -12.06
N VAL A 17 -13.71 24.29 -11.98
CA VAL A 17 -13.65 22.83 -11.88
C VAL A 17 -14.01 22.48 -10.44
N THR A 18 -15.31 22.49 -10.14
CA THR A 18 -15.82 21.81 -8.96
C THR A 18 -15.72 20.31 -9.25
N SER A 19 -14.54 19.72 -9.07
CA SER A 19 -14.39 18.27 -9.06
C SER A 19 -15.19 17.73 -7.88
N THR A 20 -16.40 17.24 -8.12
CA THR A 20 -17.16 16.44 -7.16
C THR A 20 -16.38 15.14 -6.95
N PHE A 21 -15.50 15.10 -5.95
CA PHE A 21 -14.71 13.91 -5.59
C PHE A 21 -15.61 12.86 -4.90
N ASN A 22 -16.47 12.21 -5.68
CA ASN A 22 -17.21 11.02 -5.27
C ASN A 22 -16.32 9.78 -5.44
N SER A 23 -15.21 9.67 -4.69
CA SER A 23 -14.41 8.44 -4.70
C SER A 23 -15.09 7.39 -3.81
N THR A 24 -15.49 6.27 -4.40
CA THR A 24 -16.11 5.12 -3.71
C THR A 24 -15.21 4.54 -2.62
N ALA A 25 -13.90 4.72 -2.73
CA ALA A 25 -12.93 4.30 -1.71
C ALA A 25 -12.93 5.22 -0.47
N ILE A 26 -13.28 6.51 -0.60
CA ILE A 26 -13.53 7.41 0.55
C ILE A 26 -14.78 6.94 1.32
N LEU A 27 -15.86 6.60 0.61
CA LEU A 27 -17.10 6.13 1.21
C LEU A 27 -16.92 4.77 1.90
N ALA A 28 -16.18 3.84 1.29
CA ALA A 28 -15.89 2.54 1.88
C ALA A 28 -15.03 2.65 3.14
N TYR A 29 -13.99 3.52 3.13
CA TYR A 29 -13.14 3.74 4.30
C TYR A 29 -13.92 4.36 5.46
N ASN A 30 -14.72 5.40 5.22
CA ASN A 30 -15.52 6.06 6.26
C ASN A 30 -16.51 5.09 6.95
N ASN A 31 -17.09 4.15 6.22
CA ASN A 31 -17.97 3.13 6.80
C ASN A 31 -17.23 2.13 7.71
N THR A 32 -15.93 1.87 7.49
CA THR A 32 -15.15 0.98 8.37
C THR A 32 -14.80 1.61 9.72
N THR A 33 -14.63 2.95 9.77
CA THR A 33 -14.42 3.66 11.03
C THR A 33 -15.68 3.71 11.90
N GLU A 34 -16.86 3.80 11.28
CA GLU A 34 -18.15 3.73 11.99
C GLU A 34 -18.42 2.32 12.54
N ALA A 35 -18.05 1.27 11.80
CA ALA A 35 -18.20 -0.12 12.25
C ALA A 35 -17.35 -0.46 13.48
N LYS A 36 -16.23 0.24 13.71
CA LYS A 36 -15.37 0.04 14.89
C LYS A 36 -15.92 0.73 16.15
N ALA A 37 -16.73 1.77 15.99
CA ALA A 37 -17.43 2.45 17.10
C ALA A 37 -18.70 1.72 17.55
N GLY A 38 -19.32 0.90 16.69
CA GLY A 38 -20.55 0.17 16.98
C GLY A 38 -20.42 -1.08 17.87
N SER A 39 -19.21 -1.48 18.26
CA SER A 39 -18.98 -2.72 19.04
C SER A 39 -18.73 -2.53 20.53
N ILE A 40 -18.77 -1.29 21.04
CA ILE A 40 -18.69 -0.99 22.48
C ILE A 40 -19.85 -0.06 22.86
N ALA A 41 -21.08 -0.57 22.86
CA ALA A 41 -22.23 0.17 23.39
C ALA A 41 -23.33 -0.77 23.88
N ARG A 42 -23.05 -1.52 24.94
CA ARG A 42 -24.06 -2.04 25.87
C ARG A 42 -23.50 -1.99 27.29
N ASP A 43 -23.52 -0.82 27.89
CA ASP A 43 -24.27 -0.57 29.13
C ASP A 43 -24.04 0.85 29.66
N SER A 44 -25.11 1.41 30.24
CA SER A 44 -25.18 2.57 31.15
C SER A 44 -24.87 3.98 30.62
N GLU A 45 -25.96 4.65 30.21
CA GLU A 45 -26.43 5.98 30.63
C GLU A 45 -25.50 6.94 31.43
N GLN A 46 -25.56 8.22 31.03
CA GLN A 46 -25.00 9.46 31.62
C GLN A 46 -23.55 9.87 31.27
N ALA A 47 -23.42 10.62 30.17
CA ALA A 47 -22.70 11.91 30.13
C ALA A 47 -22.92 12.60 28.77
N ALA A 48 -23.97 13.43 28.68
CA ALA A 48 -24.16 14.32 27.54
C ALA A 48 -23.13 15.47 27.62
N GLY A 49 -22.18 15.53 26.68
CA GLY A 49 -21.39 16.74 26.47
C GLY A 49 -19.94 16.58 26.01
N LYS A 50 -19.63 15.73 25.01
CA LYS A 50 -18.43 15.82 24.14
C LYS A 50 -18.46 14.66 23.15
N SER A 51 -18.88 14.88 21.90
CA SER A 51 -18.65 13.88 20.82
C SER A 51 -18.75 14.48 19.43
N LYS A 52 -19.68 15.43 19.18
CA LYS A 52 -19.94 15.90 17.81
C LYS A 52 -18.79 16.67 17.13
N ASN A 53 -17.93 17.34 17.89
CA ASN A 53 -16.82 18.12 17.32
C ASN A 53 -15.56 17.27 17.08
N ASP A 54 -15.25 16.30 17.95
CA ASP A 54 -14.09 15.43 17.73
C ASP A 54 -14.32 14.46 16.57
N ASP A 55 -15.53 13.92 16.43
CA ASP A 55 -15.86 13.03 15.32
C ASP A 55 -15.81 13.76 13.97
N SER A 56 -16.31 15.00 13.89
CA SER A 56 -16.25 15.80 12.66
C SER A 56 -14.83 16.31 12.34
N LEU A 57 -14.03 16.65 13.34
CA LEU A 57 -12.62 17.00 13.16
C LEU A 57 -11.78 15.77 12.75
N SER A 58 -12.10 14.60 13.28
CA SER A 58 -11.46 13.32 12.93
C SER A 58 -11.81 12.88 11.51
N LEU A 59 -13.09 12.97 11.11
CA LEU A 59 -13.55 12.67 9.75
C LEU A 59 -12.92 13.61 8.72
N SER A 60 -12.86 14.92 9.02
CA SER A 60 -12.25 15.90 8.12
C SER A 60 -10.73 15.73 7.99
N LYS A 61 -10.02 15.40 9.10
CA LYS A 61 -8.60 15.07 9.04
C LYS A 61 -8.33 13.78 8.27
N THR A 62 -9.13 12.75 8.50
CA THR A 62 -9.06 11.48 7.78
C THR A 62 -9.27 11.69 6.28
N ALA A 63 -10.29 12.45 5.89
CA ALA A 63 -10.55 12.79 4.50
C ALA A 63 -9.42 13.63 3.87
N ALA A 64 -8.80 14.53 4.64
CA ALA A 64 -7.66 15.32 4.19
C ALA A 64 -6.40 14.44 4.01
N ASP A 65 -6.10 13.55 4.95
CA ASP A 65 -4.97 12.62 4.88
C ASP A 65 -5.16 11.65 3.70
N TYR A 66 -6.40 11.20 3.47
CA TYR A 66 -6.80 10.40 2.31
C TYR A 66 -6.56 11.16 1.01
N SER A 67 -7.13 12.36 0.87
CA SER A 67 -6.99 13.20 -0.32
C SER A 67 -5.53 13.53 -0.62
N GLY A 68 -4.76 13.87 0.42
CA GLY A 68 -3.31 14.10 0.32
C GLY A 68 -2.55 12.87 -0.16
N SER A 69 -2.93 11.67 0.31
CA SER A 69 -2.29 10.43 -0.13
C SER A 69 -2.58 10.09 -1.60
N ILE A 70 -3.80 10.33 -2.06
CA ILE A 70 -4.18 10.13 -3.46
C ILE A 70 -3.44 11.13 -4.35
N ALA A 71 -3.50 12.42 -4.03
CA ALA A 71 -2.86 13.47 -4.81
C ALA A 71 -1.33 13.30 -4.87
N GLY A 72 -0.70 12.90 -3.77
CA GLY A 72 0.75 12.72 -3.69
C GLY A 72 1.29 11.52 -4.45
N ASN A 73 0.49 10.45 -4.63
CA ASN A 73 0.94 9.20 -5.23
C ASN A 73 0.35 8.90 -6.62
N ALA A 74 -0.71 9.61 -7.04
CA ALA A 74 -1.33 9.42 -8.35
C ALA A 74 -0.36 9.44 -9.55
N PRO A 75 0.69 10.30 -9.61
CA PRO A 75 1.65 10.30 -10.72
C PRO A 75 2.42 8.98 -10.91
N PHE A 76 2.48 8.14 -9.88
CA PHE A 76 3.19 6.84 -9.93
C PHE A 76 2.28 5.69 -10.38
N PHE A 77 0.97 5.93 -10.49
CA PHE A 77 -0.01 4.95 -10.96
C PHE A 77 -0.80 5.52 -12.14
N PRO A 78 -0.13 5.77 -13.30
CA PRO A 78 -0.83 6.25 -14.49
C PRO A 78 -1.89 5.23 -14.92
N VAL A 79 -3.03 5.71 -15.41
CA VAL A 79 -4.16 4.87 -15.85
C VAL A 79 -4.70 5.38 -17.17
N ARG A 80 -5.46 4.52 -17.85
CA ARG A 80 -6.21 4.91 -19.05
C ARG A 80 -7.16 6.08 -18.75
N PRO A 81 -7.39 6.98 -19.72
CA PRO A 81 -8.43 8.01 -19.61
C PRO A 81 -9.79 7.39 -19.23
N GLY A 82 -10.47 7.98 -18.26
CA GLY A 82 -11.77 7.49 -17.78
C GLY A 82 -11.72 6.28 -16.83
N MET A 83 -10.52 5.84 -16.43
CA MET A 83 -10.32 4.84 -15.38
C MET A 83 -9.61 5.45 -14.16
N ASN A 84 -9.60 4.75 -13.03
CA ASN A 84 -9.04 5.22 -11.76
C ASN A 84 -8.06 4.20 -11.17
N ALA A 85 -7.18 4.65 -10.28
CA ALA A 85 -6.25 3.82 -9.51
C ALA A 85 -6.36 4.07 -8.00
N ASP A 86 -7.49 4.61 -7.52
CA ASP A 86 -7.64 5.12 -6.16
C ASP A 86 -7.27 4.09 -5.08
N ALA A 87 -7.68 2.83 -5.24
CA ALA A 87 -7.37 1.79 -4.26
C ALA A 87 -5.88 1.39 -4.28
N LEU A 88 -5.26 1.39 -5.47
CA LEU A 88 -3.81 1.17 -5.62
C LEU A 88 -3.02 2.28 -4.94
N VAL A 89 -3.40 3.53 -5.20
CA VAL A 89 -2.74 4.72 -4.68
C VAL A 89 -2.90 4.80 -3.16
N LEU A 90 -4.10 4.51 -2.64
CA LEU A 90 -4.37 4.45 -1.19
C LEU A 90 -3.52 3.38 -0.49
N GLY A 91 -3.27 2.25 -1.14
CA GLY A 91 -2.46 1.18 -0.59
C GLY A 91 -0.99 1.57 -0.30
N VAL A 92 -0.51 2.72 -0.79
CA VAL A 92 0.79 3.28 -0.42
C VAL A 92 0.80 3.76 1.04
N THR A 93 -0.21 4.51 1.46
CA THR A 93 -0.25 5.15 2.79
C THR A 93 -1.06 4.34 3.80
N GLN A 94 -2.03 3.56 3.31
CA GLN A 94 -2.94 2.74 4.10
C GLN A 94 -3.01 1.31 3.54
N PRO A 95 -1.93 0.52 3.64
CA PRO A 95 -1.88 -0.85 3.07
C PRO A 95 -2.90 -1.82 3.71
N GLY A 96 -3.47 -1.45 4.86
CA GLY A 96 -4.54 -2.19 5.53
C GLY A 96 -5.95 -1.66 5.28
N ALA A 97 -6.10 -0.61 4.46
CA ALA A 97 -7.42 -0.12 4.08
C ALA A 97 -8.14 -1.19 3.26
N VAL A 98 -9.40 -1.42 3.61
CA VAL A 98 -10.27 -2.38 2.93
C VAL A 98 -11.37 -1.63 2.18
N SER A 99 -11.51 -1.92 0.89
CA SER A 99 -12.55 -1.37 0.02
C SER A 99 -13.23 -2.51 -0.76
N SER A 100 -12.50 -3.14 -1.68
CA SER A 100 -12.97 -4.34 -2.40
C SER A 100 -13.05 -5.57 -1.49
N SER A 101 -12.25 -5.65 -0.42
CA SER A 101 -12.16 -6.81 0.47
C SER A 101 -12.99 -6.71 1.76
N THR A 102 -13.72 -5.61 1.98
CA THR A 102 -14.44 -5.36 3.23
C THR A 102 -15.46 -6.46 3.55
N GLY A 103 -15.37 -7.01 4.77
CA GLY A 103 -16.29 -8.02 5.29
C GLY A 103 -16.18 -9.40 4.65
N LYS A 104 -15.14 -9.64 3.83
CA LYS A 104 -14.98 -10.89 3.07
C LYS A 104 -13.91 -11.80 3.67
N THR A 105 -14.15 -13.11 3.63
CA THR A 105 -13.12 -14.15 3.77
C THR A 105 -12.12 -14.06 2.61
N PHE A 106 -10.92 -14.65 2.75
CA PHE A 106 -9.91 -14.53 1.70
C PHE A 106 -10.32 -15.19 0.37
N ASP A 107 -11.12 -16.26 0.41
CA ASP A 107 -11.69 -16.89 -0.78
C ASP A 107 -12.70 -15.96 -1.47
N GLU A 108 -13.59 -15.32 -0.72
CA GLU A 108 -14.54 -14.33 -1.24
C GLU A 108 -13.83 -13.09 -1.81
N VAL A 109 -12.72 -12.67 -1.20
CA VAL A 109 -11.86 -11.61 -1.75
C VAL A 109 -11.36 -11.98 -3.13
N ALA A 110 -10.88 -13.22 -3.32
CA ALA A 110 -10.38 -13.67 -4.60
C ALA A 110 -11.49 -13.69 -5.67
N ILE A 111 -12.68 -14.20 -5.33
CA ILE A 111 -13.84 -14.23 -6.23
C ILE A 111 -14.27 -12.80 -6.63
N ASP A 112 -14.35 -11.87 -5.67
CA ASP A 112 -14.69 -10.47 -5.95
C ASP A 112 -13.63 -9.78 -6.81
N ALA A 113 -12.34 -10.05 -6.56
CA ALA A 113 -11.24 -9.52 -7.36
C ALA A 113 -11.32 -9.99 -8.83
N ARG A 114 -11.53 -11.29 -9.08
CA ARG A 114 -11.73 -11.84 -10.43
C ARG A 114 -12.89 -11.16 -11.15
N LYS A 115 -14.04 -11.03 -10.49
CA LYS A 115 -15.22 -10.35 -11.04
C LYS A 115 -14.92 -8.91 -11.45
N ARG A 116 -14.23 -8.14 -10.61
CA ARG A 116 -13.85 -6.75 -10.90
C ARG A 116 -12.87 -6.66 -12.07
N MET A 117 -11.88 -7.54 -12.10
CA MET A 117 -10.91 -7.60 -13.20
C MET A 117 -11.62 -7.94 -14.52
N ASP A 118 -12.58 -8.86 -14.53
CA ASP A 118 -13.38 -9.18 -15.70
C ASP A 118 -14.20 -7.99 -16.20
N GLN A 119 -14.79 -7.22 -15.28
CA GLN A 119 -15.48 -5.98 -15.61
C GLN A 119 -14.54 -4.95 -16.25
N LYS A 120 -13.33 -4.77 -15.71
CA LYS A 120 -12.32 -3.87 -16.29
C LYS A 120 -11.84 -4.35 -17.65
N TYR A 121 -11.64 -5.65 -17.84
CA TYR A 121 -11.34 -6.21 -19.15
C TYR A 121 -12.46 -5.94 -20.15
N ALA A 122 -13.72 -6.14 -19.77
CA ALA A 122 -14.86 -5.81 -20.63
C ALA A 122 -14.89 -4.32 -20.98
N GLN A 123 -14.67 -3.43 -20.01
CA GLN A 123 -14.61 -1.98 -20.23
C GLN A 123 -13.47 -1.58 -21.18
N MET A 124 -12.27 -2.20 -21.04
CA MET A 124 -11.14 -1.94 -21.92
C MET A 124 -11.36 -2.50 -23.33
N LYS A 125 -12.08 -3.63 -23.48
CA LYS A 125 -12.46 -4.19 -24.79
C LYS A 125 -13.42 -3.28 -25.57
N THR A 126 -14.27 -2.53 -24.87
CA THR A 126 -15.21 -1.59 -25.49
C THR A 126 -14.61 -0.23 -25.82
N GLY A 127 -13.40 0.07 -25.34
CA GLY A 127 -12.73 1.36 -25.56
C GLY A 127 -11.95 1.43 -26.87
N ASP A 128 -11.44 2.62 -27.18
CA ASP A 128 -10.75 2.92 -28.45
C ASP A 128 -9.37 2.24 -28.61
N MET A 129 -8.80 1.71 -27.52
CA MET A 129 -7.48 1.08 -27.54
C MET A 129 -7.54 -0.34 -26.97
N PRO A 130 -6.96 -1.34 -27.63
CA PRO A 130 -6.89 -2.70 -27.10
C PRO A 130 -6.03 -2.78 -25.84
N TYR A 131 -6.24 -3.79 -25.00
CA TYR A 131 -5.33 -4.11 -23.89
C TYR A 131 -3.99 -4.60 -24.44
N THR A 132 -2.92 -3.92 -24.04
CA THR A 132 -1.53 -4.18 -24.44
C THR A 132 -0.67 -4.71 -23.29
N GLY A 133 -1.17 -4.61 -22.05
CA GLY A 133 -0.41 -4.95 -20.84
C GLY A 133 0.57 -3.86 -20.40
N SER A 134 0.38 -2.62 -20.87
CA SER A 134 1.16 -1.46 -20.41
C SER A 134 1.01 -1.20 -18.89
N ALA A 135 1.77 -0.25 -18.35
CA ALA A 135 1.61 0.15 -16.96
C ALA A 135 0.19 0.70 -16.71
N GLU A 136 -0.30 1.55 -17.61
CA GLU A 136 -1.65 2.13 -17.58
C GLU A 136 -2.73 1.06 -17.61
N ASP A 137 -2.54 0.01 -18.41
CA ASP A 137 -3.48 -1.10 -18.53
C ASP A 137 -3.55 -1.93 -17.25
N ARG A 138 -2.39 -2.25 -16.67
CA ARG A 138 -2.30 -3.01 -15.43
C ARG A 138 -2.85 -2.22 -14.25
N ASN A 139 -2.51 -0.93 -14.17
CA ASN A 139 -3.04 -0.02 -13.15
C ASN A 139 -4.55 0.15 -13.29
N ALA A 140 -5.08 0.26 -14.51
CA ALA A 140 -6.51 0.38 -14.75
C ALA A 140 -7.27 -0.92 -14.43
N LEU A 141 -6.69 -2.07 -14.78
CA LEU A 141 -7.24 -3.40 -14.48
C LEU A 141 -7.39 -3.63 -12.97
N MET A 142 -6.40 -3.19 -12.19
CA MET A 142 -6.31 -3.45 -10.75
C MET A 142 -6.60 -2.23 -9.89
N GLY A 143 -7.00 -1.12 -10.51
CA GLY A 143 -7.13 0.21 -9.90
C GLY A 143 -8.12 0.29 -8.73
N ASP A 144 -9.12 -0.60 -8.76
CA ASP A 144 -10.17 -0.73 -7.75
C ASP A 144 -9.92 -1.86 -6.75
N LEU A 145 -8.78 -2.54 -6.83
CA LEU A 145 -8.41 -3.60 -5.90
C LEU A 145 -7.61 -3.00 -4.75
N ASP A 146 -8.13 -3.14 -3.52
CA ASP A 146 -7.32 -2.89 -2.33
C ASP A 146 -6.15 -3.88 -2.22
N ARG A 147 -5.17 -3.57 -1.37
CA ARG A 147 -3.96 -4.38 -1.24
C ARG A 147 -4.24 -5.84 -0.86
N ARG A 148 -5.24 -6.08 -0.01
CA ARG A 148 -5.65 -7.45 0.36
C ARG A 148 -6.19 -8.22 -0.85
N SER A 149 -6.92 -7.54 -1.73
CA SER A 149 -7.40 -8.10 -3.00
C SER A 149 -6.24 -8.34 -3.97
N LEU A 150 -5.28 -7.41 -4.08
CA LEU A 150 -4.03 -7.65 -4.84
C LEU A 150 -3.28 -8.88 -4.33
N ASN A 151 -3.22 -9.08 -3.00
CA ASN A 151 -2.58 -10.25 -2.41
C ASN A 151 -3.28 -11.56 -2.83
N ALA A 152 -4.61 -11.57 -2.88
CA ALA A 152 -5.37 -12.71 -3.39
C ALA A 152 -5.03 -13.02 -4.85
N VAL A 153 -4.93 -11.98 -5.70
CA VAL A 153 -4.49 -12.12 -7.10
C VAL A 153 -3.06 -12.65 -7.16
N ALA A 154 -2.12 -12.01 -6.46
CA ALA A 154 -0.69 -12.34 -6.44
C ALA A 154 -0.39 -13.77 -5.99
N ARG A 155 -1.17 -14.30 -5.05
CA ARG A 155 -1.05 -15.67 -4.52
C ARG A 155 -1.84 -16.71 -5.32
N ASN A 156 -2.51 -16.29 -6.38
CA ASN A 156 -3.44 -17.11 -7.14
C ASN A 156 -4.50 -17.79 -6.25
N GLN A 157 -5.07 -17.04 -5.30
CA GLN A 157 -6.04 -17.59 -4.38
C GLN A 157 -7.24 -18.15 -5.15
N GLY A 158 -7.56 -19.42 -4.91
CA GLY A 158 -8.62 -20.13 -5.65
C GLY A 158 -8.26 -20.54 -7.08
N GLY A 159 -7.02 -20.33 -7.54
CA GLY A 159 -6.53 -20.85 -8.83
C GLY A 159 -7.09 -20.15 -10.08
N GLN A 160 -7.66 -18.95 -9.95
CA GLN A 160 -8.43 -18.26 -11.00
C GLN A 160 -7.69 -17.12 -11.73
N PHE A 161 -6.40 -16.89 -11.39
CA PHE A 161 -5.62 -15.80 -11.94
C PHE A 161 -4.47 -16.31 -12.81
N SER A 162 -4.31 -15.72 -13.99
CA SER A 162 -3.19 -16.00 -14.89
C SER A 162 -1.85 -15.58 -14.28
N LYS A 163 -0.76 -16.09 -14.85
CA LYS A 163 0.60 -15.74 -14.40
C LYS A 163 0.90 -14.24 -14.54
N ASP A 164 0.46 -13.64 -15.64
CA ASP A 164 0.67 -12.21 -15.90
C ASP A 164 -0.10 -11.33 -14.91
N GLU A 165 -1.33 -11.72 -14.55
CA GLU A 165 -2.12 -11.05 -13.51
C GLU A 165 -1.45 -11.18 -12.13
N GLN A 166 -0.94 -12.36 -11.79
CA GLN A 166 -0.20 -12.56 -10.54
C GLN A 166 1.05 -11.67 -10.47
N ASP A 167 1.82 -11.61 -11.56
CA ASP A 167 3.06 -10.82 -11.62
C ASP A 167 2.77 -9.31 -11.59
N ALA A 168 1.73 -8.86 -12.28
CA ALA A 168 1.27 -7.48 -12.22
C ALA A 168 0.84 -7.10 -10.80
N ALA A 169 0.06 -7.95 -10.12
CA ALA A 169 -0.35 -7.69 -8.73
C ALA A 169 0.84 -7.63 -7.77
N LYS A 170 1.82 -8.54 -7.90
CA LYS A 170 3.08 -8.50 -7.12
C LYS A 170 3.85 -7.20 -7.36
N ALA A 171 4.00 -6.79 -8.62
CA ALA A 171 4.70 -5.57 -8.98
C ALA A 171 4.03 -4.32 -8.37
N LEU A 172 2.69 -4.25 -8.40
CA LEU A 172 1.94 -3.15 -7.77
C LEU A 172 2.10 -3.14 -6.24
N MET A 173 2.03 -4.31 -5.61
CA MET A 173 2.25 -4.43 -4.16
C MET A 173 3.67 -4.01 -3.75
N GLN A 174 4.68 -4.34 -4.55
CA GLN A 174 6.06 -3.91 -4.33
C GLN A 174 6.22 -2.40 -4.55
N GLN A 175 5.57 -1.84 -5.56
CA GLN A 175 5.57 -0.40 -5.82
C GLN A 175 4.95 0.38 -4.65
N GLN A 176 3.83 -0.10 -4.09
CA GLN A 176 3.23 0.49 -2.89
C GLN A 176 4.22 0.54 -1.72
N ALA A 177 4.92 -0.57 -1.45
CA ALA A 177 5.91 -0.66 -0.39
C ALA A 177 7.12 0.28 -0.61
N ARG A 178 7.58 0.38 -1.86
CA ARG A 178 8.68 1.27 -2.26
C ARG A 178 8.30 2.74 -2.11
N LEU A 179 7.12 3.14 -2.56
CA LEU A 179 6.63 4.51 -2.38
C LEU A 179 6.47 4.85 -0.90
N ALA A 180 5.91 3.95 -0.10
CA ALA A 180 5.69 4.15 1.34
C ALA A 180 6.99 4.35 2.12
N SER A 181 8.08 3.73 1.66
CA SER A 181 9.39 3.76 2.29
C SER A 181 10.39 4.69 1.60
N GLY A 182 9.97 5.50 0.63
CA GLY A 182 10.89 6.42 -0.05
C GLY A 182 11.85 5.77 -1.06
N TYR A 183 11.65 4.51 -1.46
CA TYR A 183 12.49 3.77 -2.42
C TYR A 183 11.87 3.70 -3.81
N PHE A 184 11.25 4.78 -4.27
CA PHE A 184 10.72 4.79 -5.63
C PHE A 184 11.84 4.58 -6.65
N SER A 185 11.69 3.53 -7.45
CA SER A 185 12.49 3.26 -8.63
C SER A 185 11.51 2.95 -9.74
N GLY A 186 11.40 3.88 -10.69
CA GLY A 186 10.46 3.83 -11.79
C GLY A 186 11.01 4.52 -13.04
N PRO A 187 10.22 4.59 -14.12
CA PRO A 187 10.64 5.23 -15.35
C PRO A 187 10.84 6.75 -15.18
N ASP A 188 11.63 7.36 -16.07
CA ASP A 188 12.10 8.75 -15.91
C ASP A 188 10.98 9.79 -15.94
N ASP A 189 9.90 9.49 -16.65
CA ASP A 189 8.65 10.27 -16.68
C ASP A 189 7.93 10.32 -15.32
N GLN A 190 8.12 9.32 -14.47
CA GLN A 190 7.59 9.33 -13.10
C GLN A 190 8.60 9.94 -12.11
N LYS A 191 9.90 9.72 -12.32
CA LYS A 191 10.97 10.26 -11.45
C LYS A 191 10.93 11.77 -11.30
N LYS A 192 10.51 12.52 -12.33
CA LYS A 192 10.37 13.99 -12.24
C LYS A 192 9.37 14.45 -11.18
N TYR A 193 8.42 13.60 -10.79
CA TYR A 193 7.46 13.87 -9.71
C TYR A 193 7.92 13.32 -8.36
N TRP A 194 9.00 12.53 -8.33
CA TRP A 194 9.50 11.90 -7.13
C TRP A 194 10.35 12.88 -6.31
N LYS A 195 9.94 13.11 -5.07
CA LYS A 195 10.76 13.73 -4.04
C LYS A 195 10.87 12.76 -2.88
N ASP A 196 12.09 12.28 -2.64
CA ASP A 196 12.35 11.34 -1.55
C ASP A 196 12.04 11.99 -0.19
N PRO A 197 11.01 11.51 0.54
CA PRO A 197 10.62 12.10 1.82
C PRO A 197 11.61 11.76 2.95
N PHE A 198 12.49 10.78 2.74
CA PHE A 198 13.48 10.32 3.71
C PHE A 198 14.91 10.50 3.18
N ALA A 199 15.11 11.50 2.32
CA ALA A 199 16.44 11.88 1.86
C ALA A 199 17.32 12.21 3.07
N ASN A 200 18.46 11.53 3.21
CA ASN A 200 19.37 11.64 4.36
C ASN A 200 18.76 11.22 5.72
N ASP A 201 17.61 10.52 5.74
CA ASP A 201 16.97 9.99 6.95
C ASP A 201 16.76 8.46 6.84
N PRO A 202 17.83 7.66 6.98
CA PRO A 202 17.74 6.20 6.88
C PRO A 202 16.90 5.58 8.01
N VAL A 203 16.82 6.23 9.18
CA VAL A 203 16.02 5.77 10.32
C VAL A 203 14.54 6.01 10.07
N GLY A 204 14.15 7.21 9.63
CA GLY A 204 12.76 7.53 9.30
C GLY A 204 12.22 6.63 8.19
N ARG A 205 13.06 6.33 7.20
CA ARG A 205 12.79 5.35 6.15
C ARG A 205 12.53 3.94 6.67
N ALA A 206 13.38 3.42 7.54
CA ALA A 206 13.18 2.10 8.14
C ALA A 206 11.92 2.06 9.03
N LYS A 207 11.63 3.14 9.76
CA LYS A 207 10.37 3.28 10.51
C LYS A 207 9.15 3.29 9.59
N ALA A 208 9.23 3.97 8.44
CA ALA A 208 8.16 4.01 7.46
C ALA A 208 7.91 2.62 6.85
N ALA A 209 8.98 1.89 6.51
CA ALA A 209 8.91 0.51 6.04
C ALA A 209 8.29 -0.43 7.09
N LEU A 210 8.71 -0.33 8.35
CA LEU A 210 8.16 -1.15 9.44
C LEU A 210 6.67 -0.85 9.66
N ASN A 211 6.29 0.44 9.72
CA ASN A 211 4.89 0.87 9.83
C ASN A 211 4.03 0.39 8.65
N PHE A 212 4.60 0.31 7.44
CA PHE A 212 3.91 -0.26 6.29
C PHE A 212 3.63 -1.76 6.48
N LEU A 213 4.63 -2.53 6.91
CA LEU A 213 4.48 -3.97 7.24
C LEU A 213 3.47 -4.20 8.37
N ASP A 214 3.50 -3.37 9.41
CA ASP A 214 2.57 -3.42 10.55
C ASP A 214 1.13 -3.17 10.16
N LYS A 215 0.88 -2.53 9.02
CA LYS A 215 -0.47 -2.22 8.52
C LYS A 215 -0.93 -3.16 7.42
N MET A 216 -0.11 -4.10 6.96
CA MET A 216 -0.51 -5.08 5.94
C MET A 216 -1.69 -5.98 6.38
N SER A 217 -2.30 -6.64 5.40
CA SER A 217 -3.40 -7.58 5.62
C SER A 217 -2.99 -8.78 6.49
N PRO A 218 -3.94 -9.42 7.21
CA PRO A 218 -3.65 -10.62 8.00
C PRO A 218 -3.00 -11.74 7.16
N GLU A 219 -3.42 -11.90 5.90
CA GLU A 219 -2.91 -12.94 5.02
C GLU A 219 -1.45 -12.68 4.56
N GLU A 220 -1.03 -11.43 4.45
CA GLU A 220 0.38 -11.06 4.22
C GLU A 220 1.22 -11.28 5.48
N LYS A 221 0.69 -10.88 6.65
CA LYS A 221 1.38 -11.03 7.94
C LYS A 221 1.61 -12.48 8.34
N ASN A 222 0.77 -13.40 7.87
CA ASN A 222 0.91 -14.83 8.12
C ASN A 222 1.90 -15.52 7.16
N THR A 223 2.87 -14.79 6.61
CA THR A 223 3.90 -15.34 5.70
C THR A 223 5.29 -15.28 6.34
N PRO A 224 6.16 -16.28 6.09
CA PRO A 224 7.55 -16.24 6.52
C PRO A 224 8.29 -15.00 6.00
N GLN A 225 7.95 -14.57 4.77
CA GLN A 225 8.55 -13.40 4.15
C GLN A 225 8.27 -12.12 4.95
N TRP A 226 7.01 -11.89 5.33
CA TRP A 226 6.65 -10.74 6.17
C TRP A 226 7.39 -10.77 7.51
N LEU A 227 7.46 -11.94 8.16
CA LEU A 227 8.13 -12.09 9.46
C LEU A 227 9.62 -11.75 9.35
N SER A 228 10.30 -12.26 8.33
CA SER A 228 11.71 -11.97 8.06
C SER A 228 11.96 -10.47 7.83
N GLN A 229 11.13 -9.84 6.99
CA GLN A 229 11.21 -8.39 6.71
C GLN A 229 10.98 -7.56 7.97
N HIS A 230 9.95 -7.91 8.75
CA HIS A 230 9.56 -7.22 9.96
C HIS A 230 10.65 -7.28 11.03
N LEU A 231 11.14 -8.48 11.33
CA LEU A 231 12.19 -8.70 12.32
C LEU A 231 13.51 -8.03 11.91
N THR A 232 13.88 -8.10 10.63
CA THR A 232 15.11 -7.45 10.13
C THR A 232 15.05 -5.93 10.36
N LEU A 233 13.93 -5.29 10.04
CA LEU A 233 13.75 -3.85 10.25
C LEU A 233 13.67 -3.48 11.73
N ALA A 234 12.93 -4.24 12.54
CA ALA A 234 12.83 -4.02 13.97
C ALA A 234 14.20 -4.14 14.66
N ASN A 235 14.98 -5.16 14.30
CA ASN A 235 16.33 -5.37 14.83
C ASN A 235 17.29 -4.26 14.40
N ALA A 236 17.27 -3.84 13.13
CA ALA A 236 18.10 -2.74 12.64
C ALA A 236 17.80 -1.42 13.38
N LEU A 237 16.51 -1.12 13.62
CA LEU A 237 16.10 0.05 14.39
C LEU A 237 16.53 -0.03 15.86
N ASN A 238 16.42 -1.20 16.50
CA ASN A 238 16.88 -1.41 17.87
C ASN A 238 18.40 -1.27 18.00
N GLN A 239 19.17 -1.81 17.05
CA GLN A 239 20.63 -1.68 17.03
C GLN A 239 21.06 -0.21 16.87
N TYR A 240 20.38 0.53 15.98
CA TYR A 240 20.62 1.97 15.82
C TYR A 240 20.33 2.73 17.12
N ALA A 241 19.18 2.47 17.75
CA ALA A 241 18.77 3.14 18.99
C ALA A 241 19.73 2.86 20.16
N ASN A 242 20.26 1.64 20.25
CA ASN A 242 21.20 1.22 21.30
C ASN A 242 22.66 1.60 20.99
N GLY A 243 22.91 2.33 19.89
CA GLY A 243 24.25 2.80 19.53
C GLY A 243 25.24 1.68 19.23
N SER A 244 24.77 0.56 18.66
CA SER A 244 25.64 -0.58 18.31
C SER A 244 26.80 -0.09 17.44
N LYS A 245 28.00 -0.11 18.03
CA LYS A 245 29.26 0.21 17.35
C LYS A 245 29.71 -1.02 16.58
N ASP A 246 29.11 -1.27 15.42
CA ASP A 246 29.77 -2.20 14.51
C ASP A 246 31.03 -1.52 13.96
N SER A 247 32.13 -2.25 14.06
CA SER A 247 33.48 -1.71 14.12
C SER A 247 34.01 -1.40 12.73
N THR A 248 33.98 -0.13 12.33
CA THR A 248 35.11 0.61 11.73
C THR A 248 34.66 2.02 11.36
N ASP A 249 35.24 2.98 12.08
CA ASP A 249 35.57 4.34 11.64
C ASP A 249 34.50 5.48 11.68
N THR A 250 34.94 6.61 12.24
CA THR A 250 34.36 7.98 12.22
C THR A 250 33.20 8.41 13.12
N GLY A 251 32.80 7.66 14.16
CA GLY A 251 31.91 8.21 15.21
C GLY A 251 30.52 8.68 14.73
N LYS A 252 30.10 8.28 13.53
CA LYS A 252 28.72 8.38 13.07
C LYS A 252 27.97 7.12 13.51
N GLN A 253 26.73 7.27 13.94
CA GLN A 253 25.84 6.13 14.18
C GLN A 253 25.53 5.45 12.85
N THR A 254 26.38 4.53 12.42
CA THR A 254 26.21 3.75 11.18
C THR A 254 25.43 2.48 11.49
N GLY A 255 24.16 2.61 11.87
CA GLY A 255 23.26 1.46 11.71
C GLY A 255 23.22 1.13 10.23
N HIS A 256 23.80 0.00 9.84
CA HIS A 256 23.81 -0.46 8.46
C HIS A 256 22.39 -0.88 8.06
N PHE A 257 21.63 0.06 7.48
CA PHE A 257 20.42 -0.26 6.73
C PHE A 257 20.77 -0.70 5.31
N HIS A 258 21.66 -1.69 5.20
CA HIS A 258 21.95 -2.28 3.90
C HIS A 258 20.64 -2.84 3.34
N ASN A 259 20.32 -2.44 2.12
CA ASN A 259 19.37 -3.17 1.28
C ASN A 259 17.89 -3.11 1.69
N LEU A 260 17.41 -2.06 2.37
CA LEU A 260 15.96 -1.86 2.62
C LEU A 260 15.08 -2.08 1.38
N ALA A 261 15.53 -1.63 0.20
CA ALA A 261 14.82 -1.84 -1.06
C ALA A 261 14.73 -3.32 -1.47
N GLU A 262 15.74 -4.12 -1.12
CA GLU A 262 15.82 -5.57 -1.38
C GLU A 262 15.06 -6.35 -0.30
N ILE A 263 15.16 -5.93 0.97
CA ILE A 263 14.32 -6.40 2.09
C ILE A 263 12.85 -6.23 1.70
N LEU A 264 12.43 -5.04 1.26
CA LEU A 264 11.04 -4.78 0.84
C LEU A 264 10.64 -5.50 -0.47
N ALA A 265 11.60 -5.79 -1.35
CA ALA A 265 11.37 -6.61 -2.54
C ALA A 265 11.31 -8.12 -2.23
N GLY A 266 11.69 -8.52 -1.01
CA GLY A 266 11.81 -9.92 -0.60
C GLY A 266 12.94 -10.67 -1.32
N VAL A 267 13.96 -9.94 -1.77
CA VAL A 267 15.17 -10.54 -2.35
C VAL A 267 16.12 -10.87 -1.20
N ASP A 268 16.36 -12.16 -0.99
CA ASP A 268 17.40 -12.65 -0.09
C ASP A 268 18.75 -12.23 -0.68
N THR A 269 19.36 -11.21 -0.08
CA THR A 269 20.56 -10.55 -0.61
C THR A 269 21.68 -10.65 0.38
N ASP A 270 22.31 -11.82 0.40
CA ASP A 270 23.72 -11.85 0.76
C ASP A 270 24.45 -12.97 0.00
N PRO A 271 25.36 -12.64 -0.93
CA PRO A 271 26.34 -13.59 -1.45
C PRO A 271 27.33 -14.08 -0.36
N GLY A 272 27.32 -13.47 0.85
CA GLY A 272 28.19 -13.76 1.99
C GLY A 272 27.51 -14.29 3.26
N ALA A 273 26.17 -14.35 3.36
CA ALA A 273 25.49 -14.79 4.59
C ALA A 273 25.56 -16.30 4.84
N SER A 274 26.14 -17.09 3.92
CA SER A 274 26.34 -18.53 4.13
C SER A 274 27.33 -18.87 5.24
N LYS A 275 27.82 -17.89 6.00
CA LYS A 275 28.71 -18.11 7.14
C LYS A 275 28.26 -17.48 8.47
N ASN A 276 27.05 -16.92 8.56
CA ASN A 276 26.55 -16.44 9.85
C ASN A 276 25.61 -17.49 10.50
N PRO A 277 26.08 -18.25 11.52
CA PRO A 277 25.30 -19.34 12.13
C PRO A 277 23.99 -18.88 12.80
N GLN A 278 23.81 -17.57 12.99
CA GLN A 278 22.58 -17.00 13.54
C GLN A 278 21.44 -16.90 12.51
N TYR A 279 21.76 -16.76 11.21
CA TYR A 279 20.76 -16.75 10.14
C TYR A 279 20.23 -18.16 9.81
N GLU A 280 21.09 -19.19 9.89
CA GLU A 280 20.65 -20.59 9.81
C GLU A 280 19.72 -20.98 10.96
N GLN A 281 19.92 -20.42 12.16
CA GLN A 281 19.03 -20.65 13.29
C GLN A 281 17.64 -20.03 13.11
N ILE A 282 17.53 -18.87 12.45
CA ILE A 282 16.24 -18.20 12.21
C ILE A 282 15.44 -18.91 11.12
N ASN A 283 16.11 -19.34 10.04
CA ASN A 283 15.48 -20.14 8.99
C ASN A 283 15.04 -21.52 9.51
N ASN A 284 15.83 -22.13 10.40
CA ASN A 284 15.43 -23.37 11.07
C ASN A 284 14.36 -23.14 12.16
N ALA A 285 14.32 -21.99 12.82
CA ALA A 285 13.31 -21.66 13.82
C ALA A 285 11.92 -21.45 13.20
N GLY A 286 11.84 -20.84 12.01
CA GLY A 286 10.58 -20.72 11.27
C GLY A 286 9.99 -22.08 10.88
N ASN A 287 10.83 -22.99 10.41
CA ASN A 287 10.43 -24.38 10.11
C ASN A 287 10.09 -25.16 11.38
N ALA A 288 10.88 -25.05 12.44
CA ALA A 288 10.64 -25.73 13.71
C ALA A 288 9.37 -25.22 14.43
N MET A 289 9.01 -23.95 14.27
CA MET A 289 7.76 -23.40 14.80
C MET A 289 6.56 -23.91 14.01
N MET A 290 6.65 -24.00 12.69
CA MET A 290 5.60 -24.61 11.86
C MET A 290 5.44 -26.11 12.13
N ASP A 291 6.52 -26.86 12.33
CA ASP A 291 6.46 -28.27 12.70
C ASP A 291 5.87 -28.47 14.10
N ARG A 292 6.15 -27.59 15.06
CA ARG A 292 5.51 -27.59 16.38
C ARG A 292 4.02 -27.25 16.31
N ILE A 293 3.63 -26.29 15.47
CA ILE A 293 2.22 -25.94 15.24
C ILE A 293 1.48 -27.12 14.58
N LYS A 294 2.13 -27.81 13.63
CA LYS A 294 1.58 -29.00 12.97
C LYS A 294 1.46 -30.20 13.91
N ALA A 295 2.39 -30.34 14.86
CA ALA A 295 2.35 -31.36 15.91
C ALA A 295 1.33 -31.08 17.03
N LEU A 296 0.83 -29.84 17.13
CA LEU A 296 -0.17 -29.42 18.12
C LEU A 296 -1.61 -29.42 17.59
N MET A 297 -1.81 -29.70 16.29
CA MET A 297 -3.15 -29.92 15.73
C MET A 297 -3.53 -31.39 15.95
N PRO A 298 -4.68 -31.70 16.59
CA PRO A 298 -5.16 -33.07 16.69
C PRO A 298 -5.48 -33.59 15.28
N ALA A 299 -4.98 -34.79 14.96
CA ALA A 299 -5.29 -35.46 13.71
C ALA A 299 -6.80 -35.75 13.66
N THR A 300 -7.51 -35.05 12.77
CA THR A 300 -8.89 -35.39 12.43
C THR A 300 -8.86 -36.69 11.63
N GLN A 301 -9.25 -37.79 12.28
CA GLN A 301 -9.74 -39.00 11.61
C GLN A 301 -11.14 -38.77 11.05
#